data_AF-A0A4D4JMT6-F1
#
_entry.id   AF-A0A4D4JMT6-F1
#
_cell.length_a   1.000
_cell.length_b   1.000
_cell.length_c   1.000
_cell.angle_alpha   90.00
_cell.angle_beta   90.00
_cell.angle_gamma   90.00
#
_symmetry.space_group_name_H-M   'P 1'
#
loop_
_entity.id
_entity.type
_entity.pdbx_description
1 polymer ?
#
loop_
_entity_poly.entity_id
_entity_poly.type
_entity_poly.pdbx_seq_one_letter_code
_entity_poly.pdbx_strand_id
1 'polypeptide(L)'
;MLHSGTTKTPVFVAQRLNRQMLEGANEKRAKRFFADARLPSGERAELEDYKNSGYSRGHMAPAGDMTTATAMAQSFSLANMVPQNAQHNGGAWNKIEQDTRHYVKRAKGDVFVITGPVFTDAGKRIGANGVKVPTYLYKLVYDATTNKAWAHWQENREGETVGRPISYQELVKRTGVEFLPRSALQH
;
A
#
# COMPACT_ATOMS: atom_id res chain seq x y z
N MET A 1 8.52 -1.77 -6.42
CA MET A 1 7.12 -1.48 -6.79
C MET A 1 6.91 -1.93 -8.21
N LEU A 2 5.77 -2.55 -8.50
CA LEU A 2 5.31 -2.83 -9.86
C LEU A 2 4.16 -1.87 -10.17
N HIS A 3 4.18 -1.18 -11.30
CA HIS A 3 3.15 -0.22 -11.74
C HIS A 3 2.39 -0.77 -12.95
N SER A 4 1.09 -0.46 -13.05
CA SER A 4 0.27 -0.82 -14.21
C SER A 4 -0.15 0.44 -14.97
N GLY A 5 0.26 0.55 -16.24
CA GLY A 5 -0.16 1.64 -17.12
C GLY A 5 -1.67 1.64 -17.42
N THR A 6 -2.32 0.46 -17.35
CA THR A 6 -3.76 0.31 -17.58
C THR A 6 -4.60 0.86 -16.43
N THR A 7 -4.18 0.63 -15.20
CA THR A 7 -4.88 1.15 -14.00
C THR A 7 -4.34 2.51 -13.56
N LYS A 8 -3.12 2.85 -13.97
CA LYS A 8 -2.36 4.04 -13.55
C LYS A 8 -2.09 4.04 -12.04
N THR A 9 -1.97 2.86 -11.46
CA THR A 9 -1.75 2.61 -10.02
C THR A 9 -0.67 1.54 -9.85
N PRO A 10 -0.08 1.39 -8.65
CA PRO A 10 0.76 0.23 -8.37
C PRO A 10 -0.07 -1.06 -8.46
N VAL A 11 0.55 -2.14 -8.94
CA VAL A 11 0.06 -3.52 -8.80
C VAL A 11 0.27 -3.96 -7.36
N PHE A 12 1.48 -3.74 -6.83
CA PHE A 12 1.79 -3.82 -5.41
C PHE A 12 3.08 -3.07 -5.08
N VAL A 13 3.26 -2.80 -3.79
CA VAL A 13 4.49 -2.25 -3.23
C VAL A 13 4.96 -3.14 -2.10
N ALA A 14 6.23 -3.56 -2.17
CA ALA A 14 6.89 -4.34 -1.14
C ALA A 14 7.87 -3.46 -0.36
N GLN A 15 7.86 -3.61 0.96
CA GLN A 15 8.74 -2.93 1.90
C GLN A 15 9.41 -3.98 2.80
N ARG A 16 10.69 -3.78 3.11
CA ARG A 16 11.39 -4.47 4.18
C ARG A 16 11.51 -3.50 5.34
N LEU A 17 10.98 -3.86 6.49
CA LEU A 17 10.96 -3.02 7.69
C LEU A 17 11.57 -3.78 8.86
N ASN A 18 12.25 -3.08 9.75
CA ASN A 18 12.70 -3.60 11.04
C ASN A 18 12.75 -2.47 12.08
N ARG A 19 13.01 -2.82 13.34
CA ARG A 19 13.04 -1.87 14.46
C ARG A 19 14.00 -0.70 14.19
N GLN A 20 15.24 -1.00 13.82
CA GLN A 20 16.30 0.01 13.62
C GLN A 20 15.90 1.02 12.54
N MET A 21 15.31 0.53 11.45
CA MET A 21 14.81 1.37 10.36
C MET A 21 13.73 2.34 10.84
N LEU A 22 12.76 1.87 11.63
CA LEU A 22 11.67 2.72 12.12
C LEU A 22 12.09 3.71 13.23
N GLU A 23 13.12 3.37 14.01
CA GLU A 23 13.66 4.26 15.07
C GLU A 23 14.57 5.36 14.51
N GLY A 24 15.29 5.08 13.42
CA GLY A 24 16.14 6.07 12.74
C GLY A 24 15.38 7.08 11.87
N ALA A 25 14.07 6.92 11.69
CA ALA A 25 13.26 7.82 10.88
C ALA A 25 13.01 9.16 11.61
N ASN A 26 13.91 10.13 11.43
CA ASN A 26 13.82 11.44 12.08
C ASN A 26 14.02 12.60 11.10
N GLU A 27 13.12 12.74 10.11
CA GLU A 27 13.26 13.81 9.12
C GLU A 27 11.96 14.56 8.81
N LYS A 28 12.14 15.82 8.38
CA LYS A 28 11.07 16.76 8.04
C LYS A 28 10.16 16.12 6.99
N ARG A 29 8.88 16.01 7.33
CA ARG A 29 7.86 15.43 6.45
C ARG A 29 7.77 16.20 5.13
N ALA A 30 8.21 15.57 4.04
CA ALA A 30 7.75 15.96 2.71
C ALA A 30 6.22 15.84 2.67
N LYS A 31 5.54 16.72 1.95
CA LYS A 31 4.07 16.74 1.85
C LYS A 31 3.56 16.97 0.42
N ARG A 32 4.46 16.93 -0.57
CA ARG A 32 4.14 17.29 -1.96
C ARG A 32 4.05 16.05 -2.82
N PHE A 33 2.83 15.73 -3.24
CA PHE A 33 2.57 14.72 -4.25
C PHE A 33 3.06 15.19 -5.63
N PHE A 34 3.50 14.25 -6.47
CA PHE A 34 3.95 14.53 -7.83
C PHE A 34 3.69 13.34 -8.76
N ALA A 35 3.47 13.62 -10.04
CA ALA A 35 3.41 12.59 -11.07
C ALA A 35 4.81 12.00 -11.33
N ASP A 36 4.91 10.68 -11.49
CA ASP A 36 6.20 10.02 -11.67
C ASP A 36 6.73 10.26 -13.10
N ALA A 37 7.77 11.07 -13.22
CA ALA A 37 8.38 11.42 -14.51
C ALA A 37 9.04 10.23 -15.22
N ARG A 38 9.27 9.11 -14.53
CA ARG A 38 9.83 7.88 -15.11
C ARG A 38 8.79 7.06 -15.86
N LEU A 39 7.50 7.35 -15.67
CA LEU A 39 6.40 6.67 -16.35
C LEU A 39 5.96 7.48 -17.58
N PRO A 40 5.58 6.83 -18.70
CA PRO A 40 4.96 7.50 -19.84
C PRO A 40 3.70 8.27 -19.41
N SER A 41 3.45 9.44 -20.01
CA SER A 41 2.31 10.30 -19.66
C SER A 41 0.96 9.59 -19.80
N GLY A 42 0.78 8.75 -20.83
CA GLY A 42 -0.44 7.96 -21.05
C GLY A 42 -0.67 6.83 -20.03
N GLU A 43 0.35 6.49 -19.24
CA GLU A 43 0.38 5.34 -18.32
C GLU A 43 0.49 5.75 -16.84
N ARG A 44 0.57 7.05 -16.56
CA ARG A 44 0.70 7.58 -15.20
C ARG A 44 -0.52 8.38 -14.78
N ALA A 45 -0.70 8.52 -13.47
CA ALA A 45 -1.66 9.44 -12.89
C ALA A 45 -1.05 10.85 -12.77
N GLU A 46 -1.91 11.86 -12.90
CA GLU A 46 -1.59 13.27 -12.67
C GLU A 46 -2.33 13.79 -11.42
N LEU A 47 -1.85 14.90 -10.86
CA LEU A 47 -2.48 15.50 -9.67
C LEU A 47 -3.94 15.91 -9.93
N GLU A 48 -4.22 16.37 -11.16
CA GLU A 48 -5.55 16.82 -11.56
C GLU A 48 -6.56 15.65 -11.58
N ASP A 49 -6.12 14.40 -11.78
CA ASP A 49 -7.03 13.25 -11.77
C ASP A 49 -7.69 13.02 -10.40
N TYR A 50 -6.99 13.39 -9.33
CA TYR A 50 -7.45 13.23 -7.96
C TYR A 50 -8.28 14.43 -7.48
N LYS A 51 -8.11 15.60 -8.09
CA LYS A 51 -8.77 16.83 -7.68
C LYS A 51 -10.28 16.73 -7.95
N ASN A 52 -11.09 17.08 -6.95
CA ASN A 52 -12.55 17.01 -6.99
C ASN A 52 -13.12 15.61 -7.35
N SER A 53 -12.32 14.55 -7.27
CA SER A 53 -12.73 13.19 -7.62
C SER A 53 -13.59 12.51 -6.53
N GLY A 54 -13.62 13.07 -5.33
CA GLY A 54 -14.17 12.42 -4.13
C GLY A 54 -13.23 11.41 -3.47
N TYR A 55 -12.05 11.13 -4.07
CA TYR A 55 -11.05 10.21 -3.54
C TYR A 55 -9.80 10.93 -3.04
N SER A 56 -9.22 10.38 -1.98
CA SER A 56 -7.91 10.77 -1.48
C SER A 56 -6.79 10.01 -2.21
N ARG A 57 -5.54 10.47 -2.03
CA ARG A 57 -4.33 9.80 -2.52
C ARG A 57 -3.84 8.82 -1.44
N GLY A 58 -4.22 7.55 -1.56
CA GLY A 58 -3.89 6.50 -0.60
C GLY A 58 -2.52 5.90 -0.88
N HIS A 59 -1.61 5.94 0.10
CA HIS A 59 -0.26 5.37 -0.05
C HIS A 59 -0.29 3.84 0.03
N MET A 60 0.43 3.15 -0.84
CA MET A 60 0.70 1.71 -0.66
C MET A 60 1.91 1.47 0.24
N ALA A 61 2.98 2.24 0.04
CA ALA A 61 4.07 2.37 1.00
C ALA A 61 3.99 3.73 1.72
N PRO A 62 3.57 3.78 2.99
CA PRO A 62 3.26 5.04 3.66
C PRO A 62 4.54 5.81 4.00
N ALA A 63 4.46 7.14 3.92
CA ALA A 63 5.59 8.03 4.22
C ALA A 63 6.16 7.84 5.63
N GLY A 64 5.32 7.42 6.60
CA GLY A 64 5.72 7.14 7.98
C GLY A 64 6.61 5.91 8.16
N ASP A 65 6.81 5.11 7.12
CA ASP A 65 7.69 3.94 7.13
C ASP A 65 9.06 4.23 6.47
N MET A 66 9.25 5.45 5.95
CA MET A 66 10.45 5.83 5.20
C MET A 66 11.54 6.33 6.13
N THR A 67 12.75 5.81 5.94
CA THR A 67 13.90 6.04 6.85
C THR A 67 14.80 7.21 6.45
N THR A 68 14.60 7.78 5.25
CA THR A 68 15.39 8.90 4.71
C THR A 68 14.46 9.92 4.05
N ALA A 69 14.85 11.19 3.96
CA ALA A 69 14.10 12.22 3.25
C ALA A 69 13.86 11.84 1.79
N THR A 70 14.84 11.21 1.13
CA THR A 70 14.69 10.79 -0.26
C THR A 70 13.62 9.72 -0.39
N ALA A 71 13.65 8.67 0.45
CA ALA A 71 12.61 7.63 0.45
C ALA A 71 11.24 8.22 0.82
N MET A 72 11.22 9.15 1.78
CA MET A 72 10.02 9.86 2.17
C MET A 72 9.44 10.68 1.02
N ALA A 73 10.24 11.48 0.33
CA ALA A 73 9.81 12.24 -0.83
C ALA A 73 9.31 11.29 -1.93
N GLN A 74 10.03 10.23 -2.23
CA GLN A 74 9.63 9.23 -3.23
C GLN A 74 8.29 8.55 -2.90
N SER A 75 7.96 8.38 -1.61
CA SER A 75 6.66 7.83 -1.21
C SER A 75 5.47 8.69 -1.64
N PHE A 76 5.66 9.97 -1.95
CA PHE A 76 4.62 10.88 -2.47
C PHE A 76 4.45 10.82 -4.00
N SER A 77 5.22 9.98 -4.71
CA SER A 77 4.99 9.72 -6.13
C SER A 77 3.58 9.15 -6.32
N LEU A 78 2.84 9.64 -7.33
CA LEU A 78 1.54 9.09 -7.68
C LEU A 78 1.60 7.62 -8.16
N ALA A 79 2.78 7.12 -8.54
CA ALA A 79 3.00 5.69 -8.78
C ALA A 79 2.82 4.84 -7.50
N ASN A 80 2.90 5.46 -6.31
CA ASN A 80 2.62 4.84 -5.01
C ASN A 80 1.18 5.04 -4.53
N MET A 81 0.33 5.66 -5.35
CA MET A 81 -1.02 6.06 -4.94
C MET A 81 -2.10 5.22 -5.60
N VAL A 82 -3.18 5.07 -4.85
CA VAL A 82 -4.48 4.65 -5.37
C VAL A 82 -5.55 5.67 -4.97
N PRO A 83 -6.64 5.79 -5.74
CA PRO A 83 -7.85 6.47 -5.27
C PRO A 83 -8.43 5.74 -4.06
N GLN A 84 -8.31 6.34 -2.88
CA GLN A 84 -8.79 5.72 -1.63
C GLN A 84 -9.89 6.57 -1.01
N ASN A 85 -10.97 5.94 -0.56
CA ASN A 85 -12.01 6.63 0.21
C ASN A 85 -11.38 7.35 1.42
N ALA A 86 -11.74 8.61 1.64
CA ALA A 86 -11.07 9.45 2.62
C ALA A 86 -11.24 8.95 4.07
N GLN A 87 -12.43 8.45 4.42
CA GLN A 87 -12.69 7.88 5.76
C GLN A 87 -11.97 6.56 5.95
N HIS A 88 -11.94 5.70 4.93
CA HIS A 88 -11.14 4.48 4.96
C HIS A 88 -9.65 4.79 5.15
N ASN A 89 -9.10 5.73 4.36
CA ASN A 89 -7.70 6.13 4.41
C ASN A 89 -7.30 6.70 5.78
N GLY A 90 -8.04 7.69 6.27
CA GLY A 90 -7.73 8.35 7.56
C GLY A 90 -8.10 7.51 8.79
N GLY A 91 -9.02 6.55 8.65
CA GLY A 91 -9.55 5.73 9.73
C GLY A 91 -8.95 4.32 9.75
N ALA A 92 -9.72 3.34 9.29
CA ALA A 92 -9.37 1.92 9.44
C ALA A 92 -8.01 1.55 8.79
N TRP A 93 -7.70 2.10 7.62
CA TRP A 93 -6.45 1.83 6.94
C TRP A 93 -5.23 2.38 7.69
N ASN A 94 -5.29 3.64 8.13
CA ASN A 94 -4.26 4.25 8.96
C ASN A 94 -4.05 3.48 10.28
N LYS A 95 -5.12 2.94 10.89
CA LYS A 95 -4.99 2.05 12.06
C LYS A 95 -4.20 0.78 11.73
N ILE A 96 -4.50 0.12 10.61
CA ILE A 96 -3.75 -1.07 10.15
C ILE A 96 -2.26 -0.74 9.94
N GLU A 97 -1.93 0.42 9.36
CA GLU A 97 -0.55 0.87 9.19
C GLU A 97 0.17 1.11 10.52
N GLN A 98 -0.51 1.73 11.49
CA GLN A 98 0.03 1.92 12.83
C GLN A 98 0.26 0.61 13.56
N ASP A 99 -0.71 -0.31 13.53
CA ASP A 99 -0.59 -1.63 14.15
C ASP A 99 0.53 -2.46 13.52
N THR A 100 0.70 -2.37 12.19
CA THR A 100 1.83 -2.98 11.48
C THR A 100 3.16 -2.40 11.97
N ARG A 101 3.30 -1.06 12.05
CA ARG A 101 4.51 -0.43 12.60
C ARG A 101 4.78 -0.85 14.05
N HIS A 102 3.76 -0.96 14.89
CA HIS A 102 3.92 -1.43 16.26
C HIS A 102 4.41 -2.88 16.32
N TYR A 103 3.91 -3.75 15.43
CA TYR A 103 4.42 -5.11 15.29
C TYR A 103 5.90 -5.11 14.92
N VAL A 104 6.29 -4.37 13.87
CA VAL A 104 7.68 -4.29 13.38
C VAL A 104 8.63 -3.82 14.49
N LYS A 105 8.22 -2.84 15.31
CA LYS A 105 9.04 -2.38 16.45
C LYS A 105 9.29 -3.47 17.49
N ARG A 106 8.45 -4.50 17.59
CA ARG A 106 8.63 -5.62 18.54
C ARG A 106 9.30 -6.84 17.90
N ALA A 107 9.27 -6.95 16.57
CA ALA A 107 9.90 -8.05 15.84
C ALA A 107 11.40 -8.13 16.11
N LYS A 108 11.95 -9.35 16.07
CA LYS A 108 13.37 -9.63 16.31
C LYS A 108 14.24 -9.38 15.06
N GLY A 109 13.65 -9.44 13.88
CA GLY A 109 14.34 -9.27 12.61
C GLY A 109 13.47 -8.58 11.58
N ASP A 110 13.70 -8.90 10.31
CA ASP A 110 13.01 -8.27 9.20
C ASP A 110 11.56 -8.72 9.08
N VAL A 111 10.70 -7.74 8.83
CA VAL A 111 9.29 -7.91 8.48
C VAL A 111 9.09 -7.36 7.08
N PHE A 112 8.59 -8.21 6.19
CA PHE A 112 8.24 -7.83 4.83
C PHE A 112 6.76 -7.47 4.77
N VAL A 113 6.47 -6.28 4.25
CA VAL A 113 5.11 -5.77 4.08
C VAL A 113 4.84 -5.59 2.61
N ILE A 114 3.77 -6.21 2.10
CA ILE A 114 3.33 -6.07 0.70
C ILE A 114 1.92 -5.50 0.70
N THR A 115 1.78 -4.31 0.12
CA THR A 115 0.51 -3.59 0.05
C THR A 115 0.08 -3.45 -1.40
N GLY A 116 -1.20 -3.67 -1.71
CA GLY A 116 -1.69 -3.49 -3.07
C GLY A 116 -3.20 -3.32 -3.20
N PRO A 117 -3.65 -2.78 -4.35
CA PRO A 117 -5.06 -2.73 -4.74
C PRO A 117 -5.57 -4.04 -5.31
N VAL A 118 -6.88 -4.25 -5.19
CA VAL A 118 -7.63 -5.26 -5.93
C VAL A 118 -8.80 -4.57 -6.63
N PHE A 119 -8.91 -4.86 -7.92
CA PHE A 119 -9.92 -4.28 -8.79
C PHE A 119 -10.94 -5.34 -9.19
N THR A 120 -12.22 -5.00 -9.09
CA THR A 120 -13.29 -5.76 -9.74
C THR A 120 -13.70 -5.09 -11.05
N ASP A 121 -14.51 -5.77 -11.86
CA ASP A 121 -14.96 -5.27 -13.16
C ASP A 121 -15.82 -4.00 -13.07
N ALA A 122 -16.51 -3.81 -11.94
CA ALA A 122 -17.30 -2.61 -11.64
C ALA A 122 -16.45 -1.39 -11.21
N GLY A 123 -15.12 -1.48 -11.28
CA GLY A 123 -14.21 -0.45 -10.76
C GLY A 123 -14.33 0.89 -11.51
N LYS A 124 -14.75 1.93 -10.79
CA LYS A 124 -14.80 3.32 -11.28
C LYS A 124 -13.41 3.80 -11.72
N ARG A 125 -13.36 4.83 -12.57
CA ARG A 125 -12.15 5.56 -12.92
C ARG A 125 -12.35 7.05 -12.60
N ILE A 126 -11.27 7.72 -12.19
CA ILE A 126 -11.27 9.16 -11.88
C ILE A 126 -10.33 9.92 -12.81
N GLY A 127 -10.63 11.20 -13.02
CA GLY A 127 -9.80 12.10 -13.81
C GLY A 127 -9.84 11.84 -15.31
N ALA A 128 -9.25 12.77 -16.07
CA ALA A 128 -9.16 12.68 -17.53
C ALA A 128 -8.26 11.52 -17.98
N ASN A 129 -7.26 11.17 -17.17
CA ASN A 129 -6.40 10.03 -17.46
C ASN A 129 -7.05 8.69 -17.07
N GLY A 130 -8.18 8.70 -16.35
CA GLY A 130 -8.93 7.50 -16.02
C GLY A 130 -8.19 6.58 -15.04
N VAL A 131 -7.70 7.11 -13.92
CA VAL A 131 -7.05 6.32 -12.87
C VAL A 131 -8.07 5.38 -12.23
N LYS A 132 -7.79 4.07 -12.19
CA LYS A 132 -8.74 3.07 -11.70
C LYS A 132 -8.85 3.12 -10.18
N VAL A 133 -10.08 3.09 -9.67
CA VAL A 133 -10.39 3.03 -8.24
C VAL A 133 -10.42 1.56 -7.81
N PRO A 134 -9.62 1.14 -6.81
CA PRO A 134 -9.68 -0.23 -6.30
C PRO A 134 -10.94 -0.47 -5.48
N THR A 135 -11.45 -1.69 -5.56
CA THR A 135 -12.57 -2.17 -4.76
C THR A 135 -12.10 -2.59 -3.37
N TYR A 136 -10.94 -3.24 -3.30
CA TYR A 136 -10.32 -3.62 -2.03
C TYR A 136 -8.85 -3.19 -1.97
N LEU A 137 -8.34 -3.08 -0.75
CA LEU A 137 -6.93 -2.98 -0.46
C LEU A 137 -6.51 -4.15 0.42
N TYR A 138 -5.32 -4.68 0.17
CA TYR A 138 -4.71 -5.68 1.02
C TYR A 138 -3.36 -5.22 1.56
N LYS A 139 -3.00 -5.70 2.75
CA LYS A 139 -1.67 -5.55 3.34
C LYS A 139 -1.24 -6.89 3.91
N LEU A 140 -0.33 -7.56 3.22
CA LEU A 140 0.37 -8.76 3.69
C LEU A 140 1.52 -8.35 4.61
N VAL A 141 1.62 -9.00 5.76
CA VAL A 141 2.74 -8.89 6.68
C VAL A 141 3.37 -10.27 6.84
N TYR A 142 4.67 -10.36 6.62
CA TYR A 142 5.47 -11.57 6.79
C TYR A 142 6.66 -11.30 7.70
N ASP A 143 6.72 -11.98 8.84
CA ASP A 143 7.83 -11.92 9.78
C ASP A 143 8.81 -13.07 9.47
N ALA A 144 9.98 -12.73 8.94
CA ALA A 144 10.98 -13.70 8.51
C ALA A 144 11.71 -14.39 9.67
N THR A 145 11.56 -13.89 10.90
CA THR A 145 12.16 -14.53 12.08
C THR A 145 11.26 -15.63 12.64
N THR A 146 9.94 -15.47 12.50
CA THR A 146 8.95 -16.41 13.05
C THR A 146 8.23 -17.23 11.97
N ASN A 147 8.52 -16.97 10.69
CA ASN A 147 7.82 -17.52 9.52
C ASN A 147 6.30 -17.30 9.55
N LYS A 148 5.83 -16.26 10.25
CA LYS A 148 4.40 -15.94 10.35
C LYS A 148 3.99 -14.99 9.24
N ALA A 149 2.89 -15.32 8.57
CA ALA A 149 2.27 -14.47 7.55
C ALA A 149 0.77 -14.29 7.80
N TRP A 150 0.28 -13.06 7.66
CA TRP A 150 -1.15 -12.73 7.67
C TRP A 150 -1.41 -11.54 6.75
N ALA A 151 -2.67 -11.36 6.34
CA ALA A 151 -3.05 -10.21 5.54
C ALA A 151 -4.27 -9.50 6.10
N HIS A 152 -4.26 -8.18 6.02
CA HIS A 152 -5.49 -7.38 6.12
C HIS A 152 -6.13 -7.30 4.73
N TRP A 153 -7.45 -7.42 4.68
CA TRP A 153 -8.26 -7.24 3.48
C TRP A 153 -9.41 -6.30 3.82
N GLN A 154 -9.47 -5.15 3.16
CA GLN A 154 -10.42 -4.08 3.49
C GLN A 154 -11.10 -3.57 2.22
N GLU A 155 -12.40 -3.33 2.30
CA GLU A 155 -13.13 -2.69 1.22
C GLU A 155 -12.83 -1.19 1.17
N ASN A 156 -12.61 -0.65 -0.03
CA ASN A 156 -12.28 0.76 -0.24
C ASN A 156 -13.55 1.64 -0.20
N ARG A 157 -14.22 1.68 0.95
CA ARG A 157 -15.51 2.36 1.12
C ARG A 157 -15.58 3.16 2.42
N GLU A 158 -16.57 4.03 2.46
CA GLU A 158 -16.94 4.76 3.67
C GLU A 158 -17.43 3.79 4.76
N GLY A 159 -17.13 4.10 6.03
CA GLY A 159 -17.58 3.30 7.17
C GLY A 159 -16.92 1.93 7.33
N GLU A 160 -15.92 1.58 6.52
CA GLU A 160 -15.18 0.33 6.68
C GLU A 160 -14.45 0.31 8.03
N THR A 161 -14.48 -0.85 8.71
CA THR A 161 -13.84 -1.05 10.02
C THR A 161 -12.79 -2.15 9.96
N VAL A 162 -11.79 -2.07 10.85
CA VAL A 162 -10.70 -3.05 10.90
C VAL A 162 -11.25 -4.40 11.35
N GLY A 163 -11.28 -5.36 10.42
CA GLY A 163 -11.64 -6.75 10.68
C GLY A 163 -10.46 -7.61 11.15
N ARG A 164 -10.75 -8.88 11.44
CA ARG A 164 -9.71 -9.88 11.69
C ARG A 164 -8.86 -10.09 10.42
N PRO A 165 -7.54 -10.28 10.55
CA PRO A 165 -6.72 -10.68 9.41
C PRO A 165 -7.16 -12.00 8.79
N ILE A 166 -6.93 -12.14 7.49
CA ILE A 166 -7.04 -13.40 6.75
C ILE A 166 -5.68 -14.10 6.72
N SER A 167 -5.69 -15.41 6.45
CA SER A 167 -4.46 -16.17 6.24
C SER A 167 -3.76 -15.77 4.94
N TYR A 168 -2.47 -16.09 4.83
CA TYR A 168 -1.73 -15.94 3.57
C TYR A 168 -2.36 -16.75 2.45
N GLN A 169 -2.80 -17.99 2.70
CA GLN A 169 -3.43 -18.84 1.69
C GLN A 169 -4.73 -18.23 1.15
N GLU A 170 -5.53 -17.61 2.02
CA GLU A 170 -6.75 -16.91 1.59
C GLU A 170 -6.41 -15.67 0.76
N LEU A 171 -5.35 -14.94 1.10
CA LEU A 171 -4.88 -13.83 0.26
C LEU A 171 -4.48 -14.33 -1.14
N VAL A 172 -3.67 -15.39 -1.22
CA VAL A 172 -3.26 -16.00 -2.50
C VAL A 172 -4.47 -16.44 -3.32
N LYS A 173 -5.47 -17.06 -2.67
CA LYS A 173 -6.72 -17.46 -3.34
C LYS A 173 -7.48 -16.28 -3.93
N ARG A 174 -7.51 -15.13 -3.24
CA ARG A 174 -8.21 -13.92 -3.69
C ARG A 174 -7.46 -13.17 -4.79
N THR A 175 -6.14 -13.12 -4.73
CA THR A 175 -5.31 -12.34 -5.68
C THR A 175 -4.82 -13.17 -6.86
N GLY A 176 -4.73 -14.50 -6.71
CA GLY A 176 -4.06 -15.38 -7.66
C GLY A 176 -2.54 -15.23 -7.68
N VAL A 177 -1.94 -14.56 -6.69
CA VAL A 177 -0.51 -14.22 -6.67
C VAL A 177 0.19 -14.90 -5.48
N GLU A 178 1.23 -15.69 -5.77
CA GLU A 178 2.19 -16.14 -4.75
C GLU A 178 3.18 -15.00 -4.46
N PHE A 179 3.13 -14.41 -3.27
CA PHE A 179 3.98 -13.27 -2.89
C PHE A 179 5.27 -13.67 -2.18
N LEU A 180 5.24 -14.81 -1.48
CA LEU A 180 6.37 -15.33 -0.72
C LEU A 180 6.94 -16.57 -1.43
N PRO A 181 8.26 -16.77 -1.42
CA PRO A 181 8.84 -17.97 -1.99
C PRO A 181 8.35 -19.21 -1.25
N ARG A 182 8.18 -20.33 -1.95
CA ARG A 182 7.65 -21.58 -1.36
C ARG A 182 8.46 -22.09 -0.16
N SER A 183 9.76 -21.79 -0.11
CA SER A 183 10.65 -22.10 1.02
C SER A 183 10.30 -21.34 2.30
N ALA A 184 9.62 -20.20 2.22
CA ALA A 184 9.22 -19.39 3.38
C ALA A 184 8.00 -19.94 4.14
N LEU A 185 7.37 -21.01 3.64
CA LEU A 185 6.10 -21.54 4.15
C LEU A 185 6.20 -22.99 4.68
N GLN A 186 7.41 -23.54 4.77
CA GLN A 186 7.64 -24.97 5.05
C GLN A 186 7.89 -25.35 6.52
N HIS A 187 7.72 -24.45 7.49
CA HIS A 187 7.94 -24.75 8.90
C HIS A 187 6.87 -24.15 9.82
#